data_AF-A0A0G0RN80-F1
#
_entry.id   AF-A0A0G0RN80-F1
#
_cell.length_a   1.000
_cell.length_b   1.000
_cell.length_c   1.000
_cell.angle_alpha   90.00
_cell.angle_beta   90.00
_cell.angle_gamma   90.00
#
_symmetry.space_group_name_H-M   'P 1'
#
loop_
_entity.id
_entity.type
_entity.pdbx_description
1 polymer ?
#
loop_
_entity_poly.entity_id
_entity_poly.type
_entity_poly.pdbx_seq_one_letter_code
_entity_poly.pdbx_strand_id
1 'polypeptide(L)'
;YGLGLLIIDYLQLMASNRRYDSPVQQVTEISRGLKGLAKELNIPIIALSQLSRAIEQREGNKPRLSDLRDSGSIEQDADLVMFIHRDDKTNYANAERDGKLNVAQLLVAKHRNGPTGEIEFRINPDSLRFQEIDRSHQTEII
;
A
#
# COMPACT_ATOMS: atom_id res chain seq x y z
N TYR A 1 5.41 16.75 23.39
CA TYR A 1 4.23 16.10 22.80
C TYR A 1 4.56 14.63 22.56
N GLY A 2 3.84 13.70 23.19
CA GLY A 2 4.06 12.25 23.08
C GLY A 2 3.43 11.63 21.83
N LEU A 3 3.68 12.22 20.66
CA LEU A 3 3.21 11.70 19.37
C LEU A 3 4.04 10.47 19.01
N GLY A 4 3.37 9.34 18.68
CA GLY A 4 4.04 8.07 18.37
C GLY A 4 3.84 7.55 16.94
N LEU A 5 2.88 8.12 16.19
CA LEU A 5 2.54 7.72 14.82
C LEU A 5 1.78 8.86 14.14
N LEU A 6 2.05 9.08 12.85
CA LEU A 6 1.26 9.95 11.98
C LEU A 6 0.69 9.14 10.81
N ILE A 7 -0.61 9.29 10.54
CA ILE A 7 -1.28 8.69 9.38
C ILE A 7 -1.86 9.80 8.51
N ILE A 8 -1.61 9.74 7.20
CA ILE A 8 -2.07 10.71 6.21
C ILE A 8 -2.89 10.00 5.15
N ASP A 9 -4.17 10.36 5.05
CA ASP A 9 -5.12 9.86 4.06
C ASP A 9 -5.65 11.04 3.22
N TYR A 10 -5.18 11.28 1.99
CA TYR A 10 -4.09 10.62 1.26
C TYR A 10 -3.20 11.69 0.57
N LEU A 11 -1.99 11.31 0.14
CA LEU A 11 -0.93 12.23 -0.29
C LEU A 11 -1.37 13.24 -1.36
N GLN A 12 -2.19 12.81 -2.31
CA GLN A 12 -2.62 13.63 -3.43
C GLN A 12 -3.56 14.77 -3.01
N LEU A 13 -4.12 14.76 -1.79
CA LEU A 13 -4.89 15.88 -1.24
C LEU A 13 -4.00 16.95 -0.58
N MET A 14 -2.71 16.66 -0.34
CA MET A 14 -1.79 17.62 0.24
C MET A 14 -1.48 18.71 -0.77
N ALA A 15 -2.18 19.84 -0.65
CA ALA A 15 -1.88 21.04 -1.43
C ALA A 15 -0.70 21.78 -0.80
N SER A 16 0.18 22.34 -1.64
CA SER A 16 1.10 23.37 -1.20
C SER A 16 0.65 24.72 -1.76
N ASN A 17 0.96 25.80 -1.04
CA ASN A 17 0.70 27.16 -1.51
C ASN A 17 1.59 27.56 -2.70
N ARG A 18 2.51 26.70 -3.15
CA ARG A 18 3.34 26.91 -4.32
C ARG A 18 2.62 26.36 -5.55
N ARG A 19 2.65 27.11 -6.65
CA ARG A 19 2.28 26.56 -7.95
C ARG A 19 3.37 25.59 -8.38
N TYR A 20 3.01 24.33 -8.58
CA TYR A 20 3.87 23.34 -9.20
C TYR A 20 3.60 23.28 -10.69
N ASP A 21 4.67 23.13 -11.47
CA ASP A 21 4.57 22.92 -12.91
C ASP A 21 4.11 21.50 -13.26
N SER A 22 4.25 20.55 -12.32
CA SER A 22 3.83 19.16 -12.50
C SER A 22 3.40 18.51 -11.19
N PRO A 23 2.33 17.68 -11.20
CA PRO A 23 1.96 16.83 -10.06
C PRO A 23 3.12 15.94 -9.58
N VAL A 24 4.02 15.52 -10.46
CA VAL A 24 5.20 14.71 -10.12
C VAL A 24 6.14 15.47 -9.20
N GLN A 25 6.35 16.77 -9.45
CA GLN A 25 7.19 17.62 -8.61
C GLN A 25 6.55 17.83 -7.24
N GLN A 26 5.24 18.07 -7.20
CA GLN A 26 4.49 18.20 -5.95
C GLN A 26 4.64 16.96 -5.08
N VAL A 27 4.38 15.77 -5.64
CA VAL A 27 4.50 14.51 -4.90
C VAL A 27 5.95 14.26 -4.44
N THR A 28 6.93 14.65 -5.25
CA THR A 28 8.35 14.56 -4.88
C THR A 28 8.70 15.44 -3.69
N GLU A 29 8.23 16.69 -3.66
CA GLU A 29 8.47 17.59 -2.51
C GLU A 29 7.77 17.06 -1.25
N ILE A 30 6.51 16.61 -1.38
CA ILE A 30 5.75 16.03 -0.26
C ILE A 30 6.47 14.80 0.30
N SER A 31 6.85 13.85 -0.55
CA SER A 31 7.53 12.62 -0.14
C SER A 31 8.82 12.90 0.64
N ARG A 32 9.67 13.78 0.12
CA ARG A 32 10.91 14.20 0.80
C ARG A 32 10.64 14.94 2.11
N GLY A 33 9.65 15.82 2.12
CA GLY A 33 9.22 16.56 3.31
C GLY A 33 8.76 15.62 4.41
N LEU A 34 7.93 14.63 4.08
CA LEU A 34 7.47 13.62 5.03
C LEU A 34 8.62 12.76 5.56
N LYS A 35 9.57 12.37 4.71
CA LYS A 35 10.76 11.64 5.17
C LYS A 35 11.62 12.47 6.12
N GLY A 36 11.76 13.78 5.84
CA GLY A 36 12.41 14.73 6.74
C GLY A 36 11.69 14.84 8.08
N LEU A 37 10.37 15.04 8.05
CA LEU A 37 9.52 15.15 9.24
C LEU A 37 9.57 13.88 10.10
N ALA A 38 9.53 12.70 9.49
CA ALA A 38 9.63 11.43 10.20
C ALA A 38 10.95 11.32 10.98
N LYS A 39 12.06 11.78 10.39
CA LYS A 39 13.38 11.80 11.02
C LYS A 39 13.47 12.86 12.14
N GLU A 40 12.90 14.04 11.91
CA GLU A 40 12.93 15.13 12.89
C GLU A 40 12.10 14.81 14.13
N LEU A 41 10.89 14.29 13.93
CA LEU A 41 9.98 13.89 15.02
C LEU A 41 10.34 12.53 15.62
N ASN A 42 11.17 11.74 14.93
CA ASN A 42 11.52 10.37 15.28
C ASN A 42 10.27 9.48 15.49
N ILE A 43 9.32 9.54 14.55
CA ILE A 43 8.10 8.72 14.55
C ILE A 43 7.88 8.05 13.19
N PRO A 44 7.22 6.89 13.14
CA PRO A 44 6.69 6.36 11.90
C PRO A 44 5.63 7.29 11.30
N ILE A 45 5.67 7.44 9.98
CA ILE A 45 4.64 8.13 9.19
C ILE A 45 4.12 7.13 8.15
N ILE A 46 2.80 6.91 8.15
CA ILE A 46 2.10 6.12 7.14
C ILE A 46 1.34 7.09 6.25
N ALA A 47 1.63 7.05 4.95
CA ALA A 47 0.95 7.87 3.96
C ALA A 47 0.25 6.98 2.94
N LEU A 48 -1.04 7.22 2.72
CA LEU A 48 -1.80 6.54 1.68
C LEU A 48 -1.59 7.25 0.34
N SER A 49 -1.45 6.46 -0.72
CA SER A 49 -1.33 6.97 -2.09
C SER A 49 -2.27 6.20 -3.00
N GLN A 50 -2.95 6.93 -3.88
CA GLN A 50 -3.71 6.33 -4.97
C GLN A 50 -2.78 5.87 -6.09
N LEU A 51 -3.13 4.74 -6.70
CA LEU A 51 -2.41 4.17 -7.84
C LEU A 51 -2.88 4.78 -9.16
N SER A 52 -2.01 4.76 -10.17
CA SER A 52 -2.41 5.08 -11.53
C SER A 52 -3.46 4.08 -12.05
N ARG A 53 -4.47 4.57 -12.79
CA ARG A 53 -5.48 3.73 -13.46
C ARG A 53 -4.89 2.75 -14.49
N ALA A 54 -3.63 2.93 -14.89
CA ALA A 54 -2.93 2.00 -15.76
C ALA A 54 -2.90 0.56 -15.22
N ILE A 55 -3.05 0.38 -13.91
CA ILE A 55 -3.18 -0.94 -13.28
C ILE A 55 -4.39 -1.75 -13.80
N GLU A 56 -5.49 -1.08 -14.15
CA GLU A 56 -6.74 -1.72 -14.57
C GLU A 56 -6.62 -2.38 -15.95
N GLN A 57 -5.65 -1.95 -16.76
CA GLN A 57 -5.41 -2.48 -18.10
C GLN A 57 -4.48 -3.70 -18.09
N ARG A 58 -3.83 -3.99 -16.96
CA ARG A 58 -2.87 -5.09 -16.83
C ARG A 58 -3.60 -6.34 -16.36
N GLU A 59 -3.32 -7.46 -17.00
CA GLU A 59 -3.84 -8.77 -16.59
C GLU A 59 -3.58 -9.05 -15.10
N GLY A 60 -4.61 -9.47 -14.39
CA GLY A 60 -4.59 -9.75 -12.95
C GLY A 60 -4.62 -8.51 -12.05
N ASN A 61 -4.49 -7.29 -12.59
CA ASN A 61 -4.62 -6.02 -11.86
C ASN A 61 -3.77 -5.95 -10.56
N LYS A 62 -2.68 -6.72 -10.47
CA LYS A 62 -1.87 -6.82 -9.25
C LYS A 62 -0.92 -5.61 -9.14
N PRO A 63 -0.99 -4.78 -8.10
CA PRO A 63 -0.18 -3.57 -7.98
C PRO A 63 1.32 -3.82 -7.99
N ARG A 64 2.08 -2.87 -8.54
CA ARG A 64 3.55 -2.87 -8.54
C ARG A 64 4.09 -1.44 -8.37
N LEU A 65 5.38 -1.32 -8.04
CA LEU A 65 6.04 -0.03 -7.80
C LEU A 65 5.88 0.96 -8.96
N SER A 66 5.94 0.48 -10.21
CA SER A 66 5.73 1.34 -11.38
C SER A 66 4.34 1.96 -11.46
N ASP A 67 3.35 1.48 -10.71
CA ASP A 67 2.00 2.06 -10.69
C ASP A 67 1.92 3.32 -9.82
N LEU A 68 2.97 3.59 -9.04
CA LEU A 68 3.26 4.88 -8.41
C LEU A 68 3.90 5.85 -9.42
N ARG A 69 3.69 5.67 -10.74
CA ARG A 69 4.49 6.27 -11.84
C ARG A 69 4.65 7.78 -11.77
N ASP A 70 3.63 8.49 -11.30
CA ASP A 70 3.67 9.95 -11.11
C ASP A 70 4.45 10.36 -9.84
N SER A 71 5.17 9.41 -9.25
CA SER A 71 5.68 9.46 -7.88
C SER A 71 6.89 8.53 -7.69
N GLY A 72 7.77 8.40 -8.70
CA GLY A 72 9.01 7.61 -8.57
C GLY A 72 9.89 8.03 -7.37
N SER A 73 9.71 9.27 -6.90
CA SER A 73 10.27 9.78 -5.64
C SER A 73 9.73 9.08 -4.39
N ILE A 74 8.44 8.73 -4.33
CA ILE A 74 7.87 7.94 -3.22
C ILE A 74 8.60 6.61 -3.11
N GLU A 75 8.79 5.91 -4.23
CA GLU A 75 9.52 4.64 -4.24
C GLU A 75 10.93 4.83 -3.69
N GLN A 76 11.63 5.92 -4.02
CA GLN A 76 12.99 6.16 -3.55
C GLN A 76 13.05 6.54 -2.07
N ASP A 77 12.18 7.44 -1.62
CA ASP A 77 12.23 8.05 -0.29
C ASP A 77 11.66 7.14 0.81
N ALA A 78 10.63 6.33 0.49
CA ALA A 78 9.96 5.48 1.45
C ALA A 78 10.86 4.34 1.95
N ASP A 79 10.83 4.02 3.24
CA ASP A 79 11.53 2.83 3.75
C ASP A 79 10.75 1.54 3.48
N LEU A 80 9.41 1.62 3.41
CA LEU A 80 8.48 0.52 3.18
C LEU A 80 7.42 0.96 2.17
N VAL A 81 7.13 0.13 1.17
CA VAL A 81 6.01 0.31 0.25
C VAL A 81 5.17 -0.95 0.26
N MET A 82 3.89 -0.80 0.59
CA MET A 82 2.92 -1.89 0.63
C MET A 82 1.73 -1.58 -0.28
N PHE A 83 1.24 -2.60 -0.96
CA PHE A 83 0.00 -2.52 -1.74
C PHE A 83 -1.04 -3.46 -1.17
N ILE A 84 -2.31 -3.07 -1.27
CA ILE A 84 -3.44 -3.94 -0.96
C ILE A 84 -4.03 -4.41 -2.29
N HIS A 85 -4.17 -5.72 -2.44
CA HIS A 85 -4.77 -6.35 -3.61
C HIS A 85 -5.91 -7.30 -3.20
N ARG A 86 -6.94 -7.38 -4.03
CA ARG A 86 -8.12 -8.20 -3.80
C ARG A 86 -8.54 -8.88 -5.10
N ASP A 87 -8.26 -10.18 -5.19
CA ASP A 87 -8.63 -11.01 -6.34
C ASP A 87 -10.15 -10.99 -6.57
N ASP A 88 -10.95 -10.99 -5.49
CA ASP A 88 -12.42 -10.97 -5.57
C ASP A 88 -13.01 -9.66 -6.12
N LYS A 89 -12.23 -8.59 -6.16
CA LYS A 89 -12.61 -7.30 -6.78
C LYS A 89 -12.18 -7.18 -8.23
N THR A 90 -11.23 -8.00 -8.67
CA THR A 90 -10.68 -7.95 -10.03
C THR A 90 -11.21 -9.09 -10.89
N ASN A 91 -11.33 -10.29 -10.32
CA ASN A 91 -11.91 -11.46 -10.97
C ASN A 91 -12.64 -12.35 -9.94
N TYR A 92 -13.92 -12.05 -9.73
CA TYR A 92 -14.77 -12.77 -8.77
C TYR A 92 -14.80 -14.28 -9.04
N ALA A 93 -14.97 -14.72 -10.30
CA ALA A 93 -15.10 -16.12 -10.64
C ALA A 93 -13.85 -16.94 -10.32
N ASN A 94 -12.66 -16.38 -10.59
CA ASN A 94 -11.40 -17.02 -10.21
C ASN A 94 -11.23 -17.02 -8.69
N ALA A 95 -11.53 -15.91 -8.02
CA ALA A 95 -11.43 -15.83 -6.55
C ALA A 95 -12.37 -16.81 -5.85
N GLU A 96 -13.58 -17.03 -6.37
CA GLU A 96 -14.51 -18.04 -5.87
C GLU A 96 -13.97 -19.46 -6.05
N ARG A 97 -13.52 -19.80 -7.26
CA ARG A 97 -12.94 -21.11 -7.56
C ARG A 97 -11.73 -21.42 -6.66
N ASP A 98 -10.90 -20.43 -6.40
CA ASP A 98 -9.65 -20.59 -5.67
C ASP A 98 -9.83 -20.39 -4.14
N GLY A 99 -11.07 -20.22 -3.66
CA GLY A 99 -11.37 -20.06 -2.23
C GLY A 99 -10.88 -18.73 -1.61
N LYS A 100 -10.68 -17.70 -2.44
CA LYS A 100 -10.11 -16.39 -2.09
C LYS A 100 -11.15 -15.27 -1.95
N LEU A 101 -12.44 -15.61 -1.83
CA LEU A 101 -13.45 -14.59 -1.56
C LEU A 101 -13.17 -13.89 -0.23
N ASN A 102 -13.28 -12.55 -0.25
CA ASN A 102 -12.95 -11.68 0.88
C ASN A 102 -11.52 -11.85 1.41
N VAL A 103 -10.58 -12.32 0.59
CA VAL A 103 -9.15 -12.34 0.94
C VAL A 103 -8.50 -11.10 0.36
N ALA A 104 -7.75 -10.38 1.19
CA ALA A 104 -6.87 -9.31 0.76
C ALA A 104 -5.41 -9.71 0.95
N GLN A 105 -4.61 -9.39 -0.05
CA GLN A 105 -3.17 -9.57 -0.04
C GLN A 105 -2.50 -8.24 0.23
N LEU A 106 -1.66 -8.18 1.26
CA LEU A 106 -0.74 -7.07 1.51
C LEU A 106 0.60 -7.44 0.88
N LEU A 107 0.92 -6.75 -0.21
CA LEU A 107 2.14 -6.95 -0.98
C LEU A 107 3.21 -6.00 -0.46
N VAL A 108 4.21 -6.51 0.24
CA VAL A 108 5.39 -5.74 0.65
C VAL A 108 6.32 -5.62 -0.55
N ALA A 109 6.14 -4.57 -1.36
CA ALA A 109 6.84 -4.38 -2.63
C ALA A 109 8.23 -3.76 -2.46
N LYS A 110 8.46 -2.99 -1.41
CA LYS A 110 9.77 -2.46 -1.02
C LYS A 110 9.91 -2.56 0.48
N HIS A 111 11.06 -3.05 0.95
CA HIS A 111 11.44 -2.99 2.35
C HIS A 111 12.94 -2.69 2.45
N ARG A 112 13.31 -1.50 2.97
CA ARG A 112 14.71 -1.03 2.96
C ARG A 112 15.65 -1.89 3.82
N ASN A 113 15.14 -2.42 4.93
CA ASN A 113 15.94 -3.13 5.95
C ASN A 113 15.44 -4.57 6.22
N GLY A 114 14.94 -5.28 5.22
CA GLY A 114 14.21 -6.53 5.45
C GLY A 114 13.56 -7.10 4.18
N PRO A 115 12.87 -8.24 4.28
CA PRO A 115 12.36 -8.95 3.12
C PRO A 115 11.11 -8.28 2.52
N THR A 116 10.96 -8.46 1.22
CA THR A 116 9.68 -8.29 0.52
C THR A 116 8.88 -9.58 0.61
N GLY A 117 7.58 -9.52 0.30
CA GLY A 117 6.71 -10.69 0.38
C GLY A 117 5.23 -10.35 0.31
N GLU A 118 4.41 -11.35 0.55
CA GLU A 118 2.96 -11.23 0.50
C GLU A 118 2.37 -11.80 1.79
N ILE A 119 1.44 -11.05 2.38
CA ILE A 119 0.73 -11.45 3.60
C ILE A 119 -0.76 -11.47 3.27
N GLU A 120 -1.46 -12.56 3.58
CA GLU A 120 -2.88 -12.68 3.32
C GLU A 120 -3.70 -12.43 4.58
N PHE A 121 -4.78 -11.66 4.42
CA PHE A 121 -5.75 -11.35 5.44
C PHE A 121 -7.14 -11.71 4.96
N ARG A 122 -7.99 -12.17 5.88
CA ARG A 122 -9.43 -12.29 5.63
C ARG A 122 -10.11 -10.97 5.97
N ILE A 123 -11.01 -10.51 5.11
CA ILE A 123 -11.84 -9.32 5.35
C ILE A 123 -13.23 -9.79 5.79
N ASN A 124 -13.71 -9.26 6.90
CA ASN A 124 -15.13 -9.33 7.21
C ASN A 124 -15.86 -8.25 6.37
N PRO A 125 -16.75 -8.62 5.42
CA PRO A 125 -17.39 -7.68 4.51
C PRO A 125 -18.34 -6.71 5.23
N ASP A 126 -18.92 -7.10 6.36
CA ASP A 126 -19.88 -6.28 7.11
C ASP A 126 -19.19 -5.21 7.95
N SER A 127 -17.99 -5.51 8.46
CA SER A 127 -17.25 -4.61 9.35
C SER A 127 -16.01 -3.98 8.73
N LEU A 128 -15.64 -4.37 7.51
CA LEU A 128 -14.40 -4.00 6.82
C LEU A 128 -13.12 -4.22 7.66
N ARG A 129 -13.13 -5.23 8.54
CA ARG A 129 -11.99 -5.55 9.40
C ARG A 129 -11.13 -6.61 8.74
N PHE A 130 -9.83 -6.40 8.77
CA PHE A 130 -8.80 -7.38 8.38
C PHE A 130 -8.53 -8.32 9.56
N GLN A 131 -8.47 -9.61 9.29
CA GLN A 131 -8.20 -10.68 10.24
C GLN A 131 -7.03 -11.52 9.72
N GLU A 132 -6.13 -11.90 10.61
CA GLU A 132 -5.03 -12.79 10.29
C GLU A 132 -5.59 -14.18 9.89
N ILE A 133 -4.99 -14.77 8.86
CA ILE A 133 -5.31 -16.14 8.46
C ILE A 133 -4.31 -17.03 9.19
N ASP A 134 -4.77 -17.76 10.20
CA ASP A 134 -3.94 -18.76 10.87
C ASP A 134 -3.60 -19.90 9.89
N ARG A 135 -2.33 -19.99 9.50
CA ARG A 135 -1.80 -21.07 8.64
C ARG A 135 -1.10 -22.17 9.44
N SER A 136 -0.97 -22.01 10.75
CA SER A 136 -0.18 -22.88 11.63
C SER A 136 -0.77 -24.28 11.80
N HIS A 137 -2.06 -24.47 11.49
CA HIS A 137 -2.80 -25.70 11.74
C HIS A 137 -3.23 -26.48 10.47
N GLN A 138 -2.60 -26.25 9.32
CA GLN A 138 -2.89 -27.04 8.10
C GLN A 138 -1.91 -28.18 7.81
N THR A 139 -0.88 -28.40 8.64
CA THR A 139 0.04 -29.53 8.52
C THR A 139 -0.25 -30.58 9.60
N GLU A 140 -1.41 -31.25 9.52
CA GLU A 140 -1.62 -32.58 10.13
C GLU A 140 -2.99 -33.15 9.72
N ILE A 141 -3.13 -33.56 8.46
CA ILE A 141 -3.97 -34.71 8.10
C ILE A 141 -3.21 -35.47 7.01
N ILE A 142 -2.54 -36.55 7.41
CA ILE A 142 -2.08 -37.64 6.51
C ILE A 142 -3.21 -38.66 6.45
#